data_AF-A0A7Y3CHE1-F1
#
_entry.id   AF-A0A7Y3CHE1-F1
#
_cell.length_a   1.000
_cell.length_b   1.000
_cell.length_c   1.000
_cell.angle_alpha   90.00
_cell.angle_beta   90.00
_cell.angle_gamma   90.00
#
_symmetry.space_group_name_H-M   'P 1'
#
loop_
_entity.id
_entity.type
_entity.pdbx_description
1 polymer ?
#
loop_
_entity_poly.entity_id
_entity_poly.type
_entity_poly.pdbx_seq_one_letter_code
_entity_poly.pdbx_strand_id
1 'polypeptide(L)'
;MGPIIAVLPFRFAAWRRNEKVLNAEKASLDEKLMQLPWYSFRADALAWIVAGVIMVIIYYGFFLPYASTSIKVMAACTAIGVFSGMLSYLKTEKRLIRMLASHKQAALMPKRTLTLSRKIFLLIVMMLGMMAITVLLMVLLDVYYLLDQDFSRSDVYWGIFKEIFFALAVLLTLSIIIIKRYAANLKQVMGLQLDAMEEISQGNLDRQVPVLSSDEFARFAQKTNEMMIGLQERDYCRTSFEKYVSPEVSHKILKDDISASGEMIDVTVLFCDLRDYTSFAESRNPQDVVGFMNQYFAAMEPIIRKHGGVVIQFIGDEIEAAFGAPKPLENHPDKAVQA
;
A
#
# COMPACT_ATOMS: atom_id res chain seq x y z
N MET A 1 20.38 -35.92 -11.39
CA MET A 1 20.10 -34.95 -12.48
C MET A 1 18.73 -35.15 -13.15
N GLY A 2 18.20 -36.38 -13.25
CA GLY A 2 16.94 -36.68 -13.96
C GLY A 2 15.69 -35.83 -13.63
N PRO A 3 15.25 -35.70 -12.36
CA PRO A 3 13.98 -35.05 -12.05
C PRO A 3 14.01 -33.53 -12.25
N ILE A 4 15.19 -32.90 -12.10
CA ILE A 4 15.35 -31.45 -12.29
C ILE A 4 15.14 -31.08 -13.76
N ILE A 5 15.65 -31.89 -14.70
CA ILE A 5 15.51 -31.66 -16.14
C ILE A 5 14.05 -31.83 -16.57
N ALA A 6 13.33 -32.80 -16.01
CA ALA A 6 11.91 -33.05 -16.33
C ALA A 6 10.99 -31.89 -15.91
N VAL A 7 11.35 -31.14 -14.86
CA VAL A 7 10.53 -30.05 -14.31
C VAL A 7 10.74 -28.73 -15.07
N LEU A 8 11.93 -28.49 -15.64
CA LEU A 8 12.29 -27.21 -16.29
C LEU A 8 11.31 -26.72 -17.38
N PRO A 9 10.81 -27.57 -18.31
CA PRO A 9 9.86 -27.13 -19.35
C PRO A 9 8.56 -26.58 -18.76
N PHE A 10 8.03 -27.23 -17.72
CA PHE A 10 6.81 -26.80 -17.04
C PHE A 10 7.00 -25.47 -16.32
N ARG A 11 8.13 -25.29 -15.63
CA ARG A 11 8.46 -24.01 -14.98
C ARG A 11 8.59 -22.88 -16.01
N PHE A 12 9.18 -23.16 -17.16
CA PHE A 12 9.34 -22.18 -18.23
C PHE A 12 7.99 -21.81 -18.88
N ALA A 13 7.11 -22.79 -19.08
CA ALA A 13 5.75 -22.55 -19.58
C ALA A 13 4.91 -21.72 -18.60
N ALA A 14 4.94 -22.06 -17.31
CA ALA A 14 4.26 -21.30 -16.26
C ALA A 14 4.82 -19.86 -16.15
N TRP A 15 6.14 -19.72 -16.24
CA TRP A 15 6.78 -18.41 -16.26
C TRP A 15 6.35 -17.55 -17.45
N ARG A 16 6.38 -18.10 -18.68
CA ARG A 16 5.92 -17.41 -19.88
C ARG A 16 4.44 -17.03 -19.79
N ARG A 17 3.59 -17.90 -19.24
CA ARG A 17 2.17 -17.59 -19.02
C ARG A 17 1.99 -16.39 -18.09
N ASN A 18 2.67 -16.41 -16.94
CA ASN A 18 2.57 -15.32 -15.98
C ASN A 18 3.12 -14.00 -16.53
N GLU A 19 4.19 -14.06 -17.30
CA GLU A 19 4.76 -12.86 -17.95
C GLU A 19 3.81 -12.28 -19.00
N LYS A 20 3.15 -13.13 -19.79
CA LYS A 20 2.10 -12.69 -20.71
C LYS A 20 0.94 -12.02 -19.98
N VAL A 21 0.46 -12.58 -18.88
CA VAL A 21 -0.64 -11.99 -18.09
C VAL A 21 -0.21 -10.67 -17.45
N LEU A 22 0.97 -10.62 -16.83
CA LEU A 22 1.51 -9.38 -16.24
C LEU A 22 1.66 -8.26 -17.28
N ASN A 23 2.07 -8.61 -18.50
CA ASN A 23 2.22 -7.63 -19.58
C ASN A 23 0.88 -7.22 -20.21
N ALA A 24 -0.07 -8.16 -20.34
CA ALA A 24 -1.38 -7.91 -20.94
C ALA A 24 -2.34 -7.15 -20.01
N GLU A 25 -2.37 -7.50 -18.71
CA GLU A 25 -3.25 -6.89 -17.71
C GLU A 25 -2.63 -5.65 -17.03
N LYS A 26 -1.46 -5.20 -17.50
CA LYS A 26 -0.81 -3.96 -17.05
C LYS A 26 -1.74 -2.73 -17.17
N ALA A 27 -2.70 -2.78 -18.10
CA ALA A 27 -3.63 -1.69 -18.36
C ALA A 27 -4.98 -1.78 -17.62
N SER A 28 -5.41 -2.97 -17.16
CA SER A 28 -6.80 -3.17 -16.68
C SER A 28 -6.93 -3.52 -15.21
N LEU A 29 -5.83 -3.78 -14.49
CA LEU A 29 -5.80 -4.11 -13.04
C LEU A 29 -6.97 -5.03 -12.63
N ASP A 30 -6.97 -6.27 -13.13
CA ASP A 30 -8.02 -7.30 -12.88
C ASP A 30 -7.73 -8.07 -11.57
N GLU A 31 -8.77 -8.57 -10.90
CA GLU A 31 -8.69 -9.40 -9.69
C GLU A 31 -7.87 -10.69 -9.93
N LYS A 32 -7.82 -11.14 -11.18
CA LYS A 32 -7.00 -12.27 -11.63
C LYS A 32 -5.50 -12.07 -11.38
N LEU A 33 -5.01 -10.84 -11.36
CA LEU A 33 -3.60 -10.53 -11.06
C LEU A 33 -3.21 -11.03 -9.67
N MET A 34 -4.10 -10.91 -8.68
CA MET A 34 -3.84 -11.36 -7.30
C MET A 34 -3.79 -12.89 -7.17
N GLN A 35 -4.25 -13.63 -8.17
CA GLN A 35 -4.21 -15.09 -8.20
C GLN A 35 -2.94 -15.67 -8.86
N LEU A 36 -2.14 -14.83 -9.55
CA LEU A 36 -0.90 -15.26 -10.22
C LEU A 36 0.10 -16.01 -9.31
N PRO A 37 0.35 -15.58 -8.05
CA PRO A 37 1.23 -16.32 -7.16
C PRO A 37 0.75 -17.76 -6.90
N TRP A 38 -0.56 -17.97 -6.76
CA TRP A 38 -1.16 -19.30 -6.56
C TRP A 38 -1.07 -20.19 -7.79
N TYR A 39 -1.24 -19.64 -8.99
CA TYR A 39 -1.02 -20.40 -10.23
C TYR A 39 0.44 -20.85 -10.35
N SER A 40 1.38 -20.00 -9.97
CA SER A 40 2.82 -20.33 -9.95
C SER A 40 3.15 -21.44 -8.97
N PHE A 41 2.56 -21.38 -7.76
CA PHE A 41 2.69 -22.43 -6.76
C PHE A 41 2.21 -23.77 -7.29
N ARG A 42 0.97 -23.81 -7.83
CA ARG A 42 0.35 -25.06 -8.32
C ARG A 42 1.12 -25.64 -9.50
N ALA A 43 1.59 -24.81 -10.42
CA ALA A 43 2.37 -25.26 -11.57
C ALA A 43 3.66 -25.96 -11.14
N ASP A 44 4.43 -25.37 -10.22
CA ASP A 44 5.66 -25.96 -9.71
C ASP A 44 5.38 -27.23 -8.88
N ALA A 45 4.37 -27.21 -8.01
CA ALA A 45 4.00 -28.36 -7.19
C ALA A 45 3.58 -29.57 -8.06
N LEU A 46 2.73 -29.34 -9.06
CA LEU A 46 2.28 -30.38 -10.00
C LEU A 46 3.45 -30.92 -10.84
N ALA A 47 4.35 -30.05 -11.31
CA ALA A 47 5.50 -30.49 -12.08
C ALA A 47 6.40 -31.46 -11.29
N TRP A 48 6.58 -31.21 -9.98
CA TRP A 48 7.35 -32.09 -9.11
C TRP A 48 6.63 -33.40 -8.77
N ILE A 49 5.30 -33.39 -8.65
CA ILE A 49 4.50 -34.62 -8.51
C ILE A 49 4.67 -35.49 -9.76
N VAL A 50 4.53 -34.90 -10.95
CA VAL A 50 4.72 -35.60 -12.23
C VAL A 50 6.14 -36.15 -12.35
N ALA A 51 7.15 -35.37 -11.98
CA ALA A 51 8.53 -35.84 -11.96
C ALA A 51 8.72 -37.00 -10.97
N GLY A 52 8.07 -36.96 -9.81
CA GLY A 52 8.06 -38.07 -8.84
C GLY A 52 7.46 -39.35 -9.42
N VAL A 53 6.32 -39.26 -10.11
CA VAL A 53 5.69 -40.40 -10.80
C VAL A 53 6.62 -40.98 -11.87
N ILE A 54 7.21 -40.15 -12.71
CA ILE A 54 8.16 -40.58 -13.75
C ILE A 54 9.36 -41.29 -13.12
N MET A 55 9.90 -40.73 -12.03
CA MET A 55 11.03 -41.34 -11.32
C MET A 55 10.65 -42.71 -10.75
N VAL A 56 9.47 -42.87 -10.15
CA VAL A 56 9.00 -44.17 -9.66
C VAL A 56 8.88 -45.18 -10.79
N ILE A 57 8.33 -44.80 -11.95
CA ILE A 57 8.21 -45.69 -13.12
C ILE A 57 9.59 -46.14 -13.62
N ILE A 58 10.54 -45.20 -13.74
CA ILE A 58 11.91 -45.51 -14.17
C ILE A 58 12.59 -46.45 -13.15
N TYR A 59 12.46 -46.15 -11.86
CA TYR A 59 13.03 -46.99 -10.81
C TYR A 59 12.47 -48.41 -10.89
N TYR A 60 11.16 -48.56 -11.02
CA TYR A 60 10.52 -49.87 -11.15
C TYR A 60 10.97 -50.63 -12.40
N GLY A 61 11.06 -49.95 -13.55
CA GLY A 61 11.42 -50.56 -14.82
C GLY A 61 12.89 -50.97 -14.96
N PHE A 62 13.83 -50.24 -14.35
CA PHE A 62 15.27 -50.49 -14.51
C PHE A 62 15.91 -51.26 -13.35
N PHE A 63 15.45 -51.06 -12.12
CA PHE A 63 16.16 -51.53 -10.93
C PHE A 63 15.40 -52.59 -10.13
N LEU A 64 14.14 -52.92 -10.51
CA LEU A 64 13.23 -53.79 -9.73
C LEU A 64 13.33 -53.57 -8.21
N PRO A 65 13.31 -52.32 -7.71
CA PRO A 65 13.55 -52.01 -6.32
C PRO A 65 12.35 -52.42 -5.45
N TYR A 66 12.61 -52.58 -4.15
CA TYR A 66 11.56 -52.73 -3.15
C TYR A 66 10.57 -51.55 -3.20
N ALA A 67 9.30 -51.84 -2.93
CA ALA A 67 8.24 -50.84 -2.91
C ALA A 67 8.55 -49.66 -1.96
N SER A 68 9.27 -49.92 -0.85
CA SER A 68 9.71 -48.92 0.12
C SER A 68 10.59 -47.81 -0.48
N THR A 69 11.53 -48.16 -1.38
CA THR A 69 12.41 -47.18 -2.04
C THR A 69 11.61 -46.23 -2.96
N SER A 70 10.60 -46.75 -3.66
CA SER A 70 9.74 -45.95 -4.54
C SER A 70 8.91 -44.93 -3.75
N ILE A 71 8.40 -45.33 -2.59
CA ILE A 71 7.64 -44.44 -1.69
C ILE A 71 8.54 -43.30 -1.18
N LYS A 72 9.80 -43.58 -0.82
CA LYS A 72 10.76 -42.55 -0.40
C LYS A 72 11.00 -41.50 -1.49
N VAL A 73 11.24 -41.94 -2.73
CA VAL A 73 11.49 -41.03 -3.85
C VAL A 73 10.26 -40.15 -4.13
N MET A 74 9.05 -40.71 -4.05
CA MET A 74 7.82 -39.94 -4.20
C MET A 74 7.61 -38.91 -3.08
N ALA A 75 7.86 -39.29 -1.82
CA ALA A 75 7.77 -38.39 -0.68
C ALA A 75 8.75 -37.21 -0.82
N ALA A 76 10.00 -37.50 -1.20
CA ALA A 76 11.02 -36.48 -1.44
C ALA A 76 10.63 -35.52 -2.59
N CYS A 77 10.14 -36.04 -3.71
CA CYS A 77 9.69 -35.22 -4.84
C CYS A 77 8.51 -34.32 -4.44
N THR A 78 7.57 -34.84 -3.66
CA THR A 78 6.40 -34.08 -3.18
C THR A 78 6.82 -32.96 -2.22
N ALA A 79 7.73 -33.26 -1.28
CA ALA A 79 8.29 -32.25 -0.38
C ALA A 79 8.99 -31.15 -1.17
N ILE A 80 9.94 -31.49 -2.05
CA ILE A 80 10.63 -30.51 -2.89
C ILE A 80 9.64 -29.71 -3.75
N GLY A 81 8.57 -30.34 -4.25
CA GLY A 81 7.49 -29.69 -4.98
C GLY A 81 6.77 -28.60 -4.19
N VAL A 82 6.43 -28.89 -2.94
CA VAL A 82 5.83 -27.91 -2.03
C VAL A 82 6.78 -26.74 -1.78
N PHE A 83 8.03 -27.01 -1.40
CA PHE A 83 9.02 -25.96 -1.11
C PHE A 83 9.37 -25.13 -2.36
N SER A 84 9.54 -25.76 -3.52
CA SER A 84 9.75 -25.08 -4.80
C SER A 84 8.54 -24.23 -5.18
N GLY A 85 7.33 -24.76 -5.00
CA GLY A 85 6.08 -24.03 -5.21
C GLY A 85 6.00 -22.77 -4.37
N MET A 86 6.33 -22.85 -3.07
CA MET A 86 6.38 -21.70 -2.18
C MET A 86 7.40 -20.65 -2.65
N LEU A 87 8.59 -21.06 -3.08
CA LEU A 87 9.59 -20.13 -3.62
C LEU A 87 9.10 -19.42 -4.89
N SER A 88 8.36 -20.13 -5.75
CA SER A 88 7.76 -19.57 -6.97
C SER A 88 6.56 -18.65 -6.68
N TYR A 89 5.76 -18.97 -5.67
CA TYR A 89 4.75 -18.07 -5.12
C TYR A 89 5.39 -16.74 -4.71
N LEU A 90 6.39 -16.78 -3.80
CA LEU A 90 7.03 -15.58 -3.27
C LEU A 90 7.75 -14.76 -4.33
N LYS A 91 8.35 -15.44 -5.33
CA LYS A 91 9.00 -14.76 -6.47
C LYS A 91 7.98 -14.00 -7.33
N THR A 92 6.81 -14.59 -7.55
CA THR A 92 5.75 -13.99 -8.37
C THR A 92 5.06 -12.85 -7.62
N GLU A 93 4.79 -13.04 -6.34
CA GLU A 93 4.30 -11.97 -5.45
C GLU A 93 5.24 -10.77 -5.44
N LYS A 94 6.55 -10.96 -5.32
CA LYS A 94 7.53 -9.87 -5.41
C LYS A 94 7.50 -9.11 -6.74
N ARG A 95 7.19 -9.80 -7.84
CA ARG A 95 7.06 -9.16 -9.17
C ARG A 95 5.76 -8.36 -9.26
N LEU A 96 4.67 -8.93 -8.75
CA LEU A 96 3.38 -8.26 -8.68
C LEU A 96 3.47 -6.97 -7.84
N ILE A 97 4.07 -7.04 -6.64
CA ILE A 97 4.30 -5.86 -5.79
C ILE A 97 5.08 -4.78 -6.54
N ARG A 98 6.16 -5.13 -7.25
CA ARG A 98 6.95 -4.15 -8.02
C ARG A 98 6.16 -3.54 -9.17
N MET A 99 5.31 -4.32 -9.83
CA MET A 99 4.45 -3.82 -10.90
C MET A 99 3.40 -2.85 -10.35
N LEU A 100 2.71 -3.24 -9.27
CA LEU A 100 1.68 -2.41 -8.64
C LEU A 100 2.27 -1.12 -8.06
N ALA A 101 3.45 -1.19 -7.43
CA ALA A 101 4.14 -0.01 -6.90
C ALA A 101 4.51 1.02 -7.98
N SER A 102 4.66 0.59 -9.24
CA SER A 102 4.95 1.50 -10.35
C SER A 102 3.71 2.19 -10.93
N HIS A 103 2.50 1.76 -10.57
CA HIS A 103 1.25 2.36 -11.04
C HIS A 103 0.69 3.33 -10.00
N LYS A 104 0.42 4.57 -10.41
CA LYS A 104 -0.10 5.65 -9.55
C LYS A 104 -1.59 5.52 -9.22
N GLN A 105 -2.35 4.70 -9.95
CA GLN A 105 -3.78 4.56 -9.71
C GLN A 105 -4.04 3.63 -8.53
N ALA A 106 -4.83 4.10 -7.56
CA ALA A 106 -5.47 3.26 -6.57
C ALA A 106 -6.31 2.20 -7.31
N ALA A 107 -5.82 0.96 -7.34
CA ALA A 107 -6.54 -0.11 -8.01
C ALA A 107 -6.59 -1.38 -7.16
N LEU A 108 -7.77 -1.99 -7.27
CA LEU A 108 -8.23 -3.27 -6.79
C LEU A 108 -8.73 -3.35 -5.34
N MET A 109 -10.05 -3.56 -5.22
CA MET A 109 -10.71 -4.05 -4.00
C MET A 109 -10.78 -5.59 -4.07
N PRO A 110 -9.89 -6.34 -3.39
CA PRO A 110 -10.03 -7.78 -3.32
C PRO A 110 -11.29 -8.14 -2.51
N LYS A 111 -12.28 -8.79 -3.13
CA LYS A 111 -13.51 -9.24 -2.45
C LYS A 111 -13.24 -10.29 -1.37
N ARG A 112 -12.08 -10.96 -1.41
CA ARG A 112 -11.65 -11.94 -0.42
C ARG A 112 -10.23 -11.63 0.04
N THR A 113 -10.10 -11.27 1.32
CA THR A 113 -8.80 -11.06 1.95
C THR A 113 -8.47 -12.22 2.88
N LEU A 114 -7.38 -12.95 2.59
CA LEU A 114 -6.76 -13.79 3.60
C LEU A 114 -5.92 -12.89 4.51
N THR A 115 -6.15 -12.96 5.82
CA THR A 115 -5.36 -12.20 6.80
C THR A 115 -3.89 -12.61 6.72
N LEU A 116 -2.99 -11.65 6.91
CA LEU A 116 -1.55 -11.85 6.94
C LEU A 116 -1.18 -12.93 7.97
N SER A 117 -1.78 -12.87 9.16
CA SER A 117 -1.57 -13.86 10.21
C SER A 117 -1.96 -15.27 9.76
N ARG A 118 -3.07 -15.43 9.02
CA ARG A 118 -3.46 -16.73 8.46
C ARG A 118 -2.53 -17.18 7.34
N LYS A 119 -2.05 -16.27 6.49
CA LYS A 119 -1.05 -16.60 5.45
C LYS A 119 0.25 -17.11 6.08
N ILE A 120 0.78 -16.41 7.10
CA ILE A 120 1.98 -16.81 7.85
C ILE A 120 1.77 -18.17 8.52
N PHE A 121 0.63 -18.33 9.21
CA PHE A 121 0.31 -19.57 9.88
C PHE A 121 0.25 -20.75 8.91
N LEU A 122 -0.48 -20.61 7.79
CA LEU A 122 -0.56 -21.65 6.75
C LEU A 122 0.82 -21.97 6.17
N LEU A 123 1.66 -20.96 5.94
CA LEU A 123 3.02 -21.15 5.44
C LEU A 123 3.87 -21.94 6.44
N ILE A 124 3.87 -21.57 7.73
CA ILE A 124 4.63 -22.26 8.78
C ILE A 124 4.14 -23.69 8.96
N VAL A 125 2.82 -23.89 9.06
CA VAL A 125 2.22 -25.23 9.23
C VAL A 125 2.53 -26.11 8.03
N MET A 126 2.46 -25.59 6.82
CA MET A 126 2.77 -26.36 5.61
C MET A 126 4.27 -26.69 5.52
N MET A 127 5.17 -25.78 5.94
CA MET A 127 6.61 -26.04 5.99
C MET A 127 6.98 -27.08 7.06
N LEU A 128 6.54 -26.88 8.31
CA LEU A 128 6.80 -27.79 9.42
C LEU A 128 6.12 -29.15 9.21
N GLY A 129 4.86 -29.14 8.75
CA GLY A 129 4.09 -30.34 8.45
C GLY A 129 4.73 -31.18 7.36
N MET A 130 5.10 -30.58 6.22
CA MET A 130 5.79 -31.32 5.16
C MET A 130 7.17 -31.81 5.60
N MET A 131 7.92 -31.01 6.37
CA MET A 131 9.21 -31.43 6.91
C MET A 131 9.08 -32.62 7.86
N ALA A 132 8.15 -32.55 8.82
CA ALA A 132 7.88 -33.61 9.77
C ALA A 132 7.39 -34.89 9.08
N ILE A 133 6.43 -34.78 8.14
CA ILE A 133 5.93 -35.93 7.39
C ILE A 133 7.04 -36.59 6.57
N THR A 134 7.90 -35.80 5.92
CA THR A 134 9.00 -36.34 5.10
C THR A 134 10.04 -37.05 5.96
N VAL A 135 10.45 -36.46 7.08
CA VAL A 135 11.43 -37.06 8.00
C VAL A 135 10.84 -38.30 8.67
N LEU A 136 9.58 -38.24 9.13
CA LEU A 136 8.90 -39.38 9.74
C LEU A 136 8.77 -40.55 8.76
N LEU A 137 8.37 -40.28 7.52
CA LEU A 137 8.30 -41.31 6.47
C LEU A 137 9.67 -41.91 6.16
N MET A 138 10.74 -41.11 6.11
CA MET A 138 12.10 -41.61 5.94
C MET A 138 12.47 -42.57 7.06
N VAL A 139 12.31 -42.14 8.31
CA VAL A 139 12.64 -42.96 9.50
C VAL A 139 11.82 -44.25 9.54
N LEU A 140 10.51 -44.18 9.31
CA LEU A 140 9.64 -45.37 9.35
C LEU A 140 10.03 -46.39 8.27
N LEU A 141 10.32 -45.93 7.05
CA LEU A 141 10.73 -46.82 5.96
C LEU A 141 12.11 -47.41 6.19
N ASP A 142 13.04 -46.66 6.81
CA ASP A 142 14.35 -47.17 7.22
C ASP A 142 14.27 -48.21 8.33
N VAL A 143 13.44 -47.96 9.36
CA VAL A 143 13.21 -48.91 10.46
C VAL A 143 12.52 -50.17 9.95
N TYR A 144 11.52 -50.05 9.09
CA TYR A 144 10.86 -51.20 8.47
C TYR A 144 11.85 -52.06 7.68
N TYR A 145 12.75 -51.43 6.91
CA TYR A 145 13.79 -52.12 6.18
C TYR A 145 14.80 -52.83 7.10
N LEU A 146 15.12 -52.23 8.26
CA LEU A 146 16.01 -52.84 9.27
C LEU A 146 15.37 -54.02 10.00
N LEU A 147 14.06 -54.04 10.21
CA LEU A 147 13.37 -55.11 10.92
C LEU A 147 13.19 -56.37 10.07
N ASP A 148 13.12 -56.22 8.75
CA ASP A 148 12.91 -57.33 7.80
C ASP A 148 14.20 -58.12 7.51
N GLN A 149 15.38 -57.61 7.89
CA GLN A 149 16.66 -58.26 7.62
C GLN A 149 17.55 -58.33 8.87
N ASP A 150 18.13 -59.51 9.13
CA ASP A 150 19.11 -59.77 10.20
C ASP A 150 20.48 -59.12 9.91
N PHE A 151 20.52 -57.79 9.83
CA PHE A 151 21.76 -57.04 9.63
C PHE A 151 22.45 -56.72 10.97
N SER A 152 23.37 -57.58 11.39
CA SER A 152 24.34 -57.28 12.46
C SER A 152 25.55 -56.49 11.92
N ARG A 153 25.32 -55.35 11.24
CA ARG A 153 26.42 -54.50 10.72
C ARG A 153 26.19 -53.02 11.03
N SER A 154 27.10 -52.45 11.82
CA SER A 154 27.19 -51.01 12.17
C SER A 154 27.12 -50.06 10.97
N ASP A 155 27.52 -50.53 9.79
CA ASP A 155 27.58 -49.73 8.56
C ASP A 155 26.20 -49.27 8.07
N VAL A 156 25.14 -50.06 8.34
CA VAL A 156 23.77 -49.74 7.89
C VAL A 156 23.20 -48.56 8.68
N TYR A 157 23.40 -48.53 10.00
CA TYR A 157 22.97 -47.42 10.86
C TYR A 157 23.62 -46.08 10.46
N TRP A 158 24.91 -46.12 10.09
CA TRP A 158 25.62 -44.93 9.64
C TRP A 158 25.10 -44.39 8.29
N GLY A 159 24.68 -45.29 7.39
CA GLY A 159 24.05 -44.93 6.12
C GLY A 159 22.72 -44.19 6.32
N ILE A 160 21.84 -44.74 7.16
CA ILE A 160 20.53 -44.16 7.49
C ILE A 160 20.69 -42.79 8.15
N PHE A 161 21.61 -42.68 9.12
CA PHE A 161 21.89 -41.40 9.77
C PHE A 161 22.31 -40.31 8.77
N LYS A 162 23.19 -40.65 7.81
CA LYS A 162 23.60 -39.72 6.75
C LYS A 162 22.43 -39.31 5.84
N GLU A 163 21.55 -40.23 5.48
CA GLU A 163 20.35 -39.95 4.67
C GLU A 163 19.42 -38.96 5.37
N ILE A 164 19.07 -39.23 6.63
CA ILE A 164 18.20 -38.38 7.45
C ILE A 164 18.84 -37.00 7.66
N PHE A 165 20.12 -36.97 8.04
CA PHE A 165 20.86 -35.72 8.25
C PHE A 165 20.88 -34.87 6.98
N PHE A 166 21.16 -35.49 5.82
CA PHE A 166 21.15 -34.82 4.53
C PHE A 166 19.76 -34.24 4.21
N ALA A 167 18.70 -35.02 4.36
CA ALA A 167 17.34 -34.57 4.11
C ALA A 167 16.95 -33.40 5.02
N LEU A 168 17.27 -33.50 6.31
CA LEU A 168 17.02 -32.44 7.29
C LEU A 168 17.76 -31.15 6.93
N ALA A 169 19.04 -31.25 6.59
CA ALA A 169 19.87 -30.10 6.20
C ALA A 169 19.32 -29.38 4.96
N VAL A 170 18.86 -30.14 3.95
CA VAL A 170 18.25 -29.60 2.73
C VAL A 170 16.92 -28.90 3.05
N LEU A 171 16.02 -29.54 3.79
CA LEU A 171 14.71 -28.97 4.14
C LEU A 171 14.83 -27.73 5.03
N LEU A 172 15.76 -27.73 6.00
CA LEU A 172 16.06 -26.56 6.82
C LEU A 172 16.62 -25.40 5.99
N THR A 173 17.55 -25.68 5.07
CA THR A 173 18.13 -24.66 4.20
C THR A 173 17.06 -24.03 3.31
N LEU A 174 16.21 -24.84 2.67
CA LEU A 174 15.06 -24.35 1.89
C LEU A 174 14.10 -23.54 2.74
N SER A 175 13.87 -23.97 3.99
CA SER A 175 13.00 -23.25 4.93
C SER A 175 13.53 -21.86 5.23
N ILE A 176 14.83 -21.73 5.53
CA ILE A 176 15.47 -20.45 5.79
C ILE A 176 15.38 -19.53 4.57
N ILE A 177 15.56 -20.07 3.34
CA ILE A 177 15.45 -19.28 2.11
C ILE A 177 14.01 -18.75 1.92
N ILE A 178 12.99 -19.58 2.18
CA ILE A 178 11.58 -19.18 2.10
C ILE A 178 11.30 -18.05 3.10
N ILE A 179 11.70 -18.22 4.36
CA ILE A 179 11.50 -17.23 5.42
C ILE A 179 12.18 -15.91 5.05
N LYS A 180 13.45 -15.94 4.60
CA LYS A 180 14.17 -14.73 4.16
C LYS A 180 13.46 -14.02 3.00
N ARG A 181 12.93 -14.76 2.02
CA ARG A 181 12.19 -14.18 0.89
C ARG A 181 10.85 -13.60 1.31
N TYR A 182 10.13 -14.29 2.17
CA TYR A 182 8.88 -13.79 2.72
C TYR A 182 9.09 -12.49 3.49
N ALA A 183 10.09 -12.46 4.39
CA ALA A 183 10.45 -11.26 5.13
C ALA A 183 10.87 -10.10 4.20
N ALA A 184 11.60 -10.38 3.12
CA ALA A 184 11.96 -9.37 2.14
C ALA A 184 10.75 -8.80 1.38
N ASN A 185 9.76 -9.63 1.02
CA ASN A 185 8.51 -9.17 0.41
C ASN A 185 7.72 -8.28 1.38
N LEU A 186 7.61 -8.72 2.64
CA LEU A 186 6.93 -7.95 3.70
C LEU A 186 7.60 -6.59 3.93
N LYS A 187 8.93 -6.58 4.06
CA LYS A 187 9.71 -5.34 4.20
C LYS A 187 9.48 -4.38 3.02
N GLN A 188 9.36 -4.90 1.80
CA GLN A 188 9.11 -4.06 0.63
C GLN A 188 7.72 -3.40 0.68
N VAL A 189 6.68 -4.15 1.07
CA VAL A 189 5.32 -3.59 1.22
C VAL A 189 5.29 -2.54 2.32
N MET A 190 5.88 -2.85 3.48
CA MET A 190 5.95 -1.90 4.61
C MET A 190 6.75 -0.65 4.27
N GLY A 191 7.89 -0.79 3.59
CA GLY A 191 8.72 0.34 3.17
C GLY A 191 7.93 1.34 2.33
N LEU A 192 7.23 0.86 1.30
CA LEU A 192 6.42 1.73 0.44
C LEU A 192 5.29 2.45 1.17
N GLN A 193 4.71 1.83 2.20
CA GLN A 193 3.70 2.48 3.04
C GLN A 193 4.30 3.52 3.98
N LEU A 194 5.44 3.21 4.59
CA LEU A 194 6.15 4.15 5.47
C LEU A 194 6.67 5.35 4.69
N ASP A 195 7.24 5.14 3.51
CA ASP A 195 7.71 6.22 2.62
C ASP A 195 6.55 7.19 2.28
N ALA A 196 5.37 6.65 1.97
CA ALA A 196 4.19 7.46 1.69
C ALA A 196 3.68 8.21 2.93
N MET A 197 3.71 7.58 4.11
CA MET A 197 3.35 8.24 5.37
C MET A 197 4.33 9.36 5.74
N GLU A 198 5.61 9.18 5.46
CA GLU A 198 6.63 10.21 5.65
C GLU A 198 6.36 11.40 4.72
N GLU A 199 6.07 11.17 3.43
CA GLU A 199 5.67 12.23 2.49
C GLU A 199 4.41 12.99 2.96
N ILE A 200 3.39 12.27 3.44
CA ILE A 200 2.16 12.87 4.00
C ILE A 200 2.48 13.73 5.23
N SER A 201 3.37 13.26 6.11
CA SER A 201 3.75 14.01 7.32
C SER A 201 4.50 15.31 6.99
N GLN A 202 5.12 15.39 5.81
CA GLN A 202 5.77 16.59 5.28
C GLN A 202 4.82 17.53 4.54
N GLY A 203 3.51 17.22 4.49
CA GLY A 203 2.49 18.06 3.85
C GLY A 203 2.25 17.75 2.37
N ASN A 204 2.88 16.73 1.80
CA ASN A 204 2.62 16.31 0.43
C ASN A 204 1.42 15.34 0.39
N LEU A 205 0.24 15.88 0.09
CA LEU A 205 -1.01 15.11 0.08
C LEU A 205 -1.39 14.55 -1.31
N ASP A 206 -0.64 14.87 -2.36
CA ASP A 206 -1.00 14.53 -3.75
C ASP A 206 -0.73 13.06 -4.10
N ARG A 207 0.09 12.37 -3.29
CA ARG A 207 0.55 11.01 -3.58
C ARG A 207 -0.30 9.95 -2.89
N GLN A 208 -0.99 9.12 -3.67
CA GLN A 208 -1.73 7.96 -3.15
C GLN A 208 -0.80 6.80 -2.77
N VAL A 209 -1.15 6.11 -1.69
CA VAL A 209 -0.56 4.84 -1.25
C VAL A 209 -1.06 3.71 -2.15
N PRO A 210 -0.17 2.98 -2.86
CA PRO A 210 -0.59 1.89 -3.73
C PRO A 210 -1.08 0.69 -2.92
N VAL A 211 -2.12 0.01 -3.43
CA VAL A 211 -2.64 -1.24 -2.86
C VAL A 211 -1.85 -2.41 -3.45
N LEU A 212 -0.97 -3.01 -2.64
CA LEU A 212 0.03 -3.99 -3.12
C LEU A 212 -0.29 -5.44 -2.76
N SER A 213 -1.28 -5.65 -1.88
CA SER A 213 -1.61 -6.96 -1.32
C SER A 213 -3.12 -7.17 -1.25
N SER A 214 -3.53 -8.36 -0.80
CA SER A 214 -4.93 -8.73 -0.58
C SER A 214 -5.20 -9.11 0.88
N ASP A 215 -4.58 -8.37 1.80
CA ASP A 215 -4.61 -8.60 3.25
C ASP A 215 -4.74 -7.25 4.00
N GLU A 216 -4.40 -7.21 5.28
CA GLU A 216 -4.52 -6.01 6.12
C GLU A 216 -3.74 -4.81 5.56
N PHE A 217 -2.63 -5.04 4.83
CA PHE A 217 -1.88 -3.94 4.22
C PHE A 217 -2.69 -3.24 3.13
N ALA A 218 -3.56 -3.96 2.41
CA ALA A 218 -4.47 -3.39 1.43
C ALA A 218 -5.47 -2.44 2.10
N ARG A 219 -6.07 -2.90 3.20
CA ARG A 219 -7.03 -2.12 3.97
C ARG A 219 -6.37 -0.89 4.60
N PHE A 220 -5.13 -1.03 5.07
CA PHE A 220 -4.34 0.09 5.59
C PHE A 220 -4.09 1.14 4.52
N ALA A 221 -3.55 0.73 3.35
CA ALA A 221 -3.32 1.64 2.22
C ALA A 221 -4.59 2.39 1.81
N GLN A 222 -5.74 1.69 1.74
CA GLN A 222 -7.02 2.33 1.44
C GLN A 222 -7.42 3.37 2.48
N LYS A 223 -7.35 3.03 3.77
CA LYS A 223 -7.72 3.97 4.84
C LYS A 223 -6.77 5.17 4.92
N THR A 224 -5.49 4.98 4.59
CA THR A 224 -4.57 6.10 4.43
C THR A 224 -4.98 7.02 3.28
N ASN A 225 -5.36 6.45 2.12
CA ASN A 225 -5.86 7.25 0.99
C ASN A 225 -7.15 8.00 1.33
N GLU A 226 -8.12 7.36 2.01
CA GLU A 226 -9.35 8.02 2.47
C GLU A 226 -9.04 9.20 3.41
N MET A 227 -8.10 9.00 4.34
CA MET A 227 -7.65 10.05 5.26
C MET A 227 -6.97 11.21 4.51
N MET A 228 -6.12 10.92 3.53
CA MET A 228 -5.46 11.96 2.73
C MET A 228 -6.47 12.82 1.97
N ILE A 229 -7.48 12.21 1.36
CA ILE A 229 -8.55 12.94 0.66
C ILE A 229 -9.23 13.89 1.65
N GLY A 230 -9.57 13.41 2.86
CA GLY A 230 -10.15 14.25 3.91
C GLY A 230 -9.22 15.38 4.38
N LEU A 231 -7.90 15.15 4.42
CA LEU A 231 -6.92 16.20 4.72
C LEU A 231 -6.85 17.25 3.60
N GLN A 232 -6.87 16.84 2.34
CA GLN A 232 -6.90 17.74 1.18
C GLN A 232 -8.17 18.58 1.17
N GLU A 233 -9.33 17.96 1.42
CA GLU A 233 -10.61 18.67 1.51
C GLU A 233 -10.59 19.69 2.66
N ARG A 234 -10.05 19.31 3.83
CA ARG A 234 -9.96 20.22 4.98
C ARG A 234 -9.03 21.39 4.71
N ASP A 235 -7.90 21.16 4.04
CA ASP A 235 -6.97 22.21 3.66
C ASP A 235 -7.60 23.15 2.61
N TYR A 236 -8.26 22.59 1.59
CA TYR A 236 -9.01 23.36 0.60
C TYR A 236 -10.10 24.24 1.23
N CYS A 237 -10.91 23.67 2.14
CA CYS A 237 -11.93 24.40 2.87
C CYS A 237 -11.31 25.52 3.71
N ARG A 238 -10.21 25.25 4.42
CA ARG A 238 -9.51 26.25 5.24
C ARG A 238 -8.98 27.39 4.37
N THR A 239 -8.24 27.10 3.30
CA THR A 239 -7.67 28.12 2.41
C THR A 239 -8.76 28.90 1.69
N SER A 240 -9.88 28.26 1.33
CA SER A 240 -11.03 28.96 0.73
C SER A 240 -11.69 29.89 1.76
N PHE A 241 -11.88 29.42 2.99
CA PHE A 241 -12.45 30.23 4.08
C PHE A 241 -11.60 31.47 4.40
N GLU A 242 -10.27 31.32 4.45
CA GLU A 242 -9.31 32.41 4.64
C GLU A 242 -9.38 33.49 3.53
N LYS A 243 -9.91 33.18 2.34
CA LYS A 243 -10.08 34.17 1.26
C LYS A 243 -11.34 35.03 1.40
N TYR A 244 -12.35 34.57 2.12
CA TYR A 244 -13.66 35.23 2.22
C TYR A 244 -13.95 35.82 3.60
N VAL A 245 -13.13 35.50 4.59
CA VAL A 245 -13.30 35.96 5.97
C VAL A 245 -12.05 36.70 6.40
N SER A 246 -12.22 37.91 6.95
CA SER A 246 -11.09 38.71 7.44
C SER A 246 -10.29 37.93 8.50
N PRO A 247 -8.95 38.08 8.55
CA PRO A 247 -8.11 37.37 9.52
C PRO A 247 -8.57 37.54 10.97
N GLU A 248 -9.11 38.71 11.29
CA GLU A 248 -9.62 39.07 12.62
C GLU A 248 -10.84 38.23 13.01
N VAL A 249 -11.75 37.96 12.07
CA VAL A 249 -12.95 37.14 12.28
C VAL A 249 -12.57 35.65 12.29
N SER A 250 -11.72 35.20 11.37
CA SER A 250 -11.19 33.82 11.35
C SER A 250 -10.53 33.44 12.68
N HIS A 251 -9.73 34.33 13.27
CA HIS A 251 -9.10 34.09 14.57
C HIS A 251 -10.10 33.99 15.74
N LYS A 252 -11.20 34.75 15.74
CA LYS A 252 -12.28 34.61 16.74
C LYS A 252 -13.01 33.28 16.56
N ILE A 253 -13.30 32.88 15.31
CA ILE A 253 -13.95 31.60 14.99
C ILE A 253 -13.11 30.40 15.44
N LEU A 254 -11.82 30.39 15.12
CA LEU A 254 -10.92 29.27 15.45
C LEU A 254 -10.66 29.11 16.95
N LYS A 255 -10.90 30.15 17.76
CA LYS A 255 -10.76 30.12 19.22
C LYS A 255 -12.06 29.74 19.94
N ASP A 256 -13.13 29.43 19.21
CA ASP A 256 -14.47 29.22 19.78
C ASP A 256 -14.97 30.42 20.62
N ASP A 257 -14.43 31.61 20.35
CA ASP A 257 -14.67 32.84 21.12
C ASP A 257 -15.80 33.69 20.51
N ILE A 258 -16.63 33.07 19.67
CA ILE A 258 -17.83 33.71 19.14
C ILE A 258 -18.96 33.43 20.12
N SER A 259 -19.26 34.38 20.98
CA SER A 259 -20.54 34.36 21.66
C SER A 259 -21.64 34.59 20.63
N ALA A 260 -22.53 33.60 20.44
CA ALA A 260 -23.73 33.73 19.62
C ALA A 260 -24.72 34.78 20.18
N SER A 261 -24.45 35.38 21.35
CA SER A 261 -25.33 36.36 22.01
C SER A 261 -25.29 37.76 21.39
N GLY A 262 -24.36 38.05 20.49
CA GLY A 262 -24.07 39.41 20.06
C GLY A 262 -23.48 40.27 21.19
N GLU A 263 -22.79 41.35 20.82
CA GLU A 263 -22.24 42.34 21.75
C GLU A 263 -22.60 43.76 21.27
N MET A 264 -22.92 44.67 22.20
CA MET A 264 -23.02 46.10 21.89
C MET A 264 -21.66 46.73 22.13
N ILE A 265 -21.08 47.31 21.08
CA ILE A 265 -19.77 47.94 21.09
C ILE A 265 -19.84 49.28 20.36
N ASP A 266 -19.10 50.27 20.88
CA ASP A 266 -18.91 51.55 20.19
C ASP A 266 -17.87 51.40 19.08
N VAL A 267 -18.23 51.80 17.87
CA VAL A 267 -17.42 51.66 16.66
C VAL A 267 -17.52 52.91 15.80
N THR A 268 -16.52 53.13 14.94
CA THR A 268 -16.62 54.09 13.84
C THR A 268 -16.73 53.34 12.53
N VAL A 269 -17.74 53.65 11.74
CA VAL A 269 -17.92 53.08 10.40
C VAL A 269 -17.46 54.10 9.36
N LEU A 270 -16.58 53.67 8.47
CA LEU A 270 -16.11 54.41 7.30
C LEU A 270 -16.86 53.87 6.07
N PHE A 271 -17.47 54.78 5.32
CA PHE A 271 -18.01 54.53 3.99
C PHE A 271 -17.18 55.33 2.99
N CYS A 272 -16.63 54.65 1.99
CA CYS A 272 -15.80 55.26 0.96
C CYS A 272 -16.29 54.83 -0.41
N ASP A 273 -16.58 55.78 -1.29
CA ASP A 273 -17.15 55.51 -2.61
C ASP A 273 -16.42 56.28 -3.72
N LEU A 274 -16.43 55.74 -4.94
CA LEU A 274 -15.74 56.30 -6.09
C LEU A 274 -16.62 57.29 -6.84
N ARG A 275 -16.14 58.52 -7.01
CA ARG A 275 -16.84 59.51 -7.82
C ARG A 275 -16.94 59.08 -9.28
N ASP A 276 -18.14 59.23 -9.86
CA ASP A 276 -18.45 58.96 -11.27
C ASP A 276 -18.26 57.50 -11.71
N TYR A 277 -18.23 56.55 -10.77
CA TYR A 277 -18.04 55.12 -11.08
C TYR A 277 -19.13 54.55 -12.00
N THR A 278 -20.39 54.92 -11.81
CA THR A 278 -21.49 54.41 -12.66
C THR A 278 -21.21 54.67 -14.13
N SER A 279 -20.78 55.89 -14.47
CA SER A 279 -20.43 56.26 -15.85
C SER A 279 -19.19 55.50 -16.36
N PHE A 280 -18.21 55.24 -15.47
CA PHE A 280 -17.03 54.42 -15.78
C PHE A 280 -17.40 52.96 -16.07
N ALA A 281 -18.29 52.37 -15.27
CA ALA A 281 -18.71 50.98 -15.39
C ALA A 281 -19.56 50.74 -16.64
N GLU A 282 -20.49 51.65 -16.95
CA GLU A 282 -21.37 51.56 -18.14
C GLU A 282 -20.61 51.68 -19.47
N SER A 283 -19.45 52.35 -19.46
CA SER A 283 -18.66 52.62 -20.67
C SER A 283 -17.55 51.61 -20.96
N ARG A 284 -17.41 50.54 -20.15
CA ARG A 284 -16.29 49.58 -20.23
C ARG A 284 -16.72 48.11 -20.24
N ASN A 285 -15.80 47.25 -20.67
CA ASN A 285 -16.00 45.81 -20.61
C ASN A 285 -15.98 45.33 -19.14
N PRO A 286 -16.85 44.40 -18.73
CA PRO A 286 -16.85 43.82 -17.39
C PRO A 286 -15.48 43.36 -16.88
N GLN A 287 -14.62 42.80 -17.74
CA GLN A 287 -13.27 42.38 -17.35
C GLN A 287 -12.38 43.55 -16.91
N ASP A 288 -12.47 44.69 -17.60
CA ASP A 288 -11.70 45.90 -17.29
C ASP A 288 -12.22 46.57 -16.01
N VAL A 289 -13.54 46.56 -15.81
CA VAL A 289 -14.17 47.08 -14.58
C VAL A 289 -13.74 46.24 -13.38
N VAL A 290 -13.85 44.92 -13.45
CA VAL A 290 -13.42 44.01 -12.37
C VAL A 290 -11.92 44.13 -12.12
N GLY A 291 -11.11 44.25 -13.17
CA GLY A 291 -9.66 44.44 -13.04
C GLY A 291 -9.30 45.73 -12.30
N PHE A 292 -9.97 46.85 -12.63
CA PHE A 292 -9.80 48.12 -11.93
C PHE A 292 -10.26 48.04 -10.46
N MET A 293 -11.44 47.45 -10.21
CA MET A 293 -11.96 47.29 -8.84
C MET A 293 -11.04 46.45 -7.97
N ASN A 294 -10.52 45.33 -8.48
CA ASN A 294 -9.55 44.52 -7.75
C ASN A 294 -8.28 45.31 -7.39
N GLN A 295 -7.80 46.19 -8.29
CA GLN A 295 -6.65 47.05 -8.01
C GLN A 295 -6.98 48.13 -6.98
N TYR A 296 -8.15 48.76 -7.08
CA TYR A 296 -8.62 49.77 -6.13
C TYR A 296 -8.75 49.18 -4.72
N PHE A 297 -9.46 48.05 -4.57
CA PHE A 297 -9.60 47.38 -3.29
C PHE A 297 -8.27 46.89 -2.72
N ALA A 298 -7.38 46.33 -3.56
CA ALA A 298 -6.04 45.91 -3.14
C ALA A 298 -5.15 47.09 -2.67
N ALA A 299 -5.42 48.32 -3.12
CA ALA A 299 -4.72 49.51 -2.65
C ALA A 299 -5.31 50.06 -1.34
N MET A 300 -6.64 50.04 -1.20
CA MET A 300 -7.35 50.62 -0.05
C MET A 300 -7.33 49.72 1.19
N GLU A 301 -7.54 48.40 1.03
CA GLU A 301 -7.63 47.45 2.15
C GLU A 301 -6.39 47.46 3.05
N PRO A 302 -5.14 47.48 2.53
CA PRO A 302 -3.95 47.60 3.37
C PRO A 302 -3.87 48.91 4.17
N ILE A 303 -4.41 50.02 3.65
CA ILE A 303 -4.38 51.34 4.33
C ILE A 303 -5.35 51.35 5.50
N ILE A 304 -6.57 50.85 5.28
CA ILE A 304 -7.60 50.69 6.32
C ILE A 304 -7.06 49.78 7.44
N ARG A 305 -6.49 48.63 7.07
CA ARG A 305 -5.92 47.68 8.02
C ARG A 305 -4.72 48.23 8.79
N LYS A 306 -3.87 49.04 8.15
CA LYS A 306 -2.72 49.70 8.79
C LYS A 306 -3.14 50.64 9.94
N HIS A 307 -4.33 51.23 9.85
CA HIS A 307 -4.88 52.10 10.90
C HIS A 307 -5.77 51.35 11.90
N GLY A 308 -5.88 50.02 11.79
CA GLY A 308 -6.66 49.18 12.71
C GLY A 308 -8.13 49.04 12.33
N GLY A 309 -8.52 49.42 11.11
CA GLY A 309 -9.85 49.17 10.57
C GLY A 309 -9.96 47.78 9.96
N VAL A 310 -11.18 47.25 9.93
CA VAL A 310 -11.53 45.98 9.29
C VAL A 310 -12.60 46.25 8.23
N VAL A 311 -12.32 45.87 6.98
CA VAL A 311 -13.32 45.94 5.91
C VAL A 311 -14.43 44.93 6.20
N ILE A 312 -15.66 45.41 6.29
CA ILE A 312 -16.84 44.58 6.57
C ILE A 312 -17.37 43.98 5.28
N GLN A 313 -17.57 44.82 4.26
CA GLN A 313 -18.05 44.40 2.95
C GLN A 313 -17.74 45.44 1.87
N PHE A 314 -17.83 44.99 0.62
CA PHE A 314 -17.80 45.83 -0.57
C PHE A 314 -19.19 45.87 -1.18
N ILE A 315 -19.71 47.06 -1.48
CA ILE A 315 -21.04 47.26 -2.07
C ILE A 315 -20.88 47.99 -3.40
N GLY A 316 -20.65 47.25 -4.49
CA GLY A 316 -20.32 47.87 -5.77
C GLY A 316 -18.93 48.51 -5.73
N ASP A 317 -18.89 49.84 -5.82
CA ASP A 317 -17.72 50.71 -5.67
C ASP A 317 -17.45 51.18 -4.24
N GLU A 318 -18.40 50.98 -3.35
CA GLU A 318 -18.30 51.36 -1.96
C GLU A 318 -17.49 50.36 -1.13
N ILE A 319 -16.64 50.89 -0.24
CA ILE A 319 -15.96 50.18 0.82
C ILE A 319 -16.61 50.55 2.15
N GLU A 320 -17.14 49.56 2.86
CA GLU A 320 -17.60 49.70 4.25
C GLU A 320 -16.56 49.09 5.20
N ALA A 321 -16.02 49.89 6.11
CA ALA A 321 -15.04 49.45 7.10
C ALA A 321 -15.41 49.88 8.51
N ALA A 322 -15.13 49.04 9.50
CA ALA A 322 -15.35 49.33 10.91
C ALA A 322 -14.01 49.48 11.66
N PHE A 323 -13.94 50.49 12.52
CA PHE A 323 -12.86 50.71 13.47
C PHE A 323 -13.40 50.52 14.88
N GLY A 324 -12.68 49.75 15.71
CA GLY A 324 -13.16 49.35 17.04
C GLY A 324 -13.89 48.00 17.09
N ALA A 325 -14.02 47.31 15.95
CA ALA A 325 -14.56 45.94 15.84
C ALA A 325 -13.70 45.08 14.90
N PRO A 326 -13.59 43.75 15.13
CA PRO A 326 -14.13 42.98 16.25
C PRO A 326 -13.28 43.09 17.52
N LYS A 327 -12.19 43.87 17.49
CA LYS A 327 -11.35 44.20 18.64
C LYS A 327 -11.52 45.69 18.99
N PRO A 328 -11.69 46.03 20.28
CA PRO A 328 -11.71 47.43 20.71
C PRO A 328 -10.45 48.16 20.26
N LEU A 329 -10.62 49.40 19.80
CA LEU A 329 -9.54 50.27 19.35
C LEU A 329 -9.72 51.65 19.98
N GLU A 330 -8.76 52.07 20.81
CA GLU A 330 -8.79 53.44 21.36
C GLU A 330 -8.65 54.47 20.23
N ASN A 331 -9.41 55.57 20.34
CA ASN A 331 -9.46 56.64 19.34
C ASN A 331 -9.81 56.12 17.94
N HIS A 332 -10.67 55.11 17.85
CA HIS A 332 -11.21 54.61 16.58
C HIS A 332 -11.76 55.70 15.63
N PRO A 333 -12.32 56.84 16.07
CA PRO A 333 -12.73 57.90 15.16
C PRO A 333 -11.53 58.59 14.47
N ASP A 334 -10.49 58.93 15.22
CA ASP A 334 -9.29 59.59 14.67
C ASP A 334 -8.53 58.67 13.72
N LYS A 335 -8.50 57.36 14.04
CA LYS A 335 -7.91 56.33 13.18
C LYS A 335 -8.65 56.18 11.86
N ALA A 336 -9.98 56.27 11.89
CA ALA A 336 -10.79 56.22 10.67
C ALA A 336 -10.56 57.44 9.77
N VAL A 337 -10.31 58.63 10.34
CA VAL A 337 -9.99 59.85 9.57
C VAL A 337 -8.57 59.83 8.99
N GLN A 338 -7.63 59.14 9.65
CA GLN A 338 -6.24 59.00 9.17
C GLN A 338 -6.10 57.98 8.04
N ALA A 339 -6.98 56.99 7.99
CA ALA A 339 -7.05 55.97 6.95
C ALA A 339 -7.59 56.57 5.65
#